data_AF-A0A672SIX7-F1
#
_entry.id   AF-A0A672SIX7-F1
#
_cell.length_a   1.000
_cell.length_b   1.000
_cell.length_c   1.000
_cell.angle_alpha   90.00
_cell.angle_beta   90.00
_cell.angle_gamma   90.00
#
_symmetry.space_group_name_H-M   'P 1'
#
loop_
_entity.id
_entity.type
_entity.pdbx_description
1 polymer ?
#
loop_
_entity_poly.entity_id
_entity_poly.type
_entity_poly.pdbx_seq_one_letter_code
_entity_poly.pdbx_strand_id
1 'polypeptide(L)'
;MVLCGTKNGSYMESLEEPFEAPLFLRVYISKRMESMGAHLSAYTSREHTAYYMKTLAKDLPKAVELLAEVVQSSSLSEADIELQRSVVLRELEEVQGSLQDVCLDVLHATAFQGTPLGHSVIGPSANARTLTRNDLVEYINSHYKAPRMVLATAGGVNHDELVGLAKQHFSGVSFEYEGDAVPVLSPCRFTGSEIRMRDDAMPLAHIAIAVEGAGVASPDIVPLMVANSIIGSYDITFGGGKAVTPKIVRDVCSKYIYDKCPAVSAVGPIEQVPDYNRMRSAMYWLRF
;
A
#
# COMPACT_ATOMS: atom_id res chain seq x y z
N MET A 1 2.82 -11.77 -9.69
CA MET A 1 3.12 -12.42 -8.42
C MET A 1 2.75 -11.46 -7.31
N VAL A 2 1.95 -11.89 -6.33
CA VAL A 2 1.56 -11.08 -5.17
C VAL A 2 2.28 -11.65 -3.96
N LEU A 3 3.13 -10.85 -3.33
CA LEU A 3 3.79 -11.14 -2.06
C LEU A 3 2.97 -10.49 -0.96
N CYS A 4 2.34 -11.28 -0.09
CA CYS A 4 1.55 -10.73 1.02
C CYS A 4 2.44 -10.61 2.26
N GLY A 5 2.80 -9.37 2.59
CA GLY A 5 3.82 -8.98 3.55
C GLY A 5 3.28 -7.98 4.57
N THR A 6 2.48 -8.40 5.54
CA THR A 6 2.13 -7.58 6.71
C THR A 6 3.21 -7.70 7.79
N LYS A 7 3.52 -6.55 8.41
CA LYS A 7 4.63 -6.34 9.36
C LYS A 7 4.20 -6.45 10.81
N ASN A 8 5.13 -6.83 11.69
CA ASN A 8 4.98 -6.77 13.14
C ASN A 8 6.21 -6.18 13.81
N GLY A 9 5.95 -5.29 14.78
CA GLY A 9 6.97 -4.68 15.60
C GLY A 9 7.25 -5.42 16.90
N SER A 10 8.48 -5.33 17.36
CA SER A 10 8.90 -4.90 18.71
C SER A 10 10.42 -5.02 18.74
N TYR A 11 11.10 -3.93 19.13
CA TYR A 11 12.56 -3.79 19.21
C TYR A 11 13.31 -3.61 17.88
N MET A 12 13.21 -2.45 17.22
CA MET A 12 14.30 -1.81 16.45
C MET A 12 13.76 -0.56 15.73
N GLU A 13 13.84 0.58 16.41
CA GLU A 13 13.25 1.87 16.02
C GLU A 13 13.94 2.56 14.82
N SER A 14 14.68 1.83 13.98
CA SER A 14 15.46 2.42 12.89
C SER A 14 15.51 1.64 11.57
N LEU A 15 14.97 0.42 11.48
CA LEU A 15 15.16 -0.44 10.29
C LEU A 15 13.92 -1.17 9.75
N GLU A 16 12.73 -0.91 10.29
CA GLU A 16 11.52 -1.70 9.99
C GLU A 16 10.53 -1.03 8.99
N GLU A 17 11.00 -0.28 8.00
CA GLU A 17 10.11 0.44 7.06
C GLU A 17 10.20 -0.10 5.61
N PRO A 18 9.06 -0.24 4.88
CA PRO A 18 9.03 -1.01 3.65
C PRO A 18 9.64 -0.16 2.55
N PHE A 19 10.94 -0.30 2.34
CA PHE A 19 11.54 0.34 1.19
C PHE A 19 11.06 -0.35 -0.08
N GLU A 20 10.82 0.43 -1.12
CA GLU A 20 10.55 -0.07 -2.46
C GLU A 20 11.73 -0.92 -2.97
N ALA A 21 11.69 -2.21 -2.65
CA ALA A 21 12.47 -3.24 -3.31
C ALA A 21 12.25 -3.35 -4.84
N PRO A 22 11.22 -2.76 -5.49
CA PRO A 22 11.09 -2.96 -6.93
C PRO A 22 12.08 -2.21 -7.83
N LEU A 23 12.82 -1.23 -7.32
CA LEU A 23 13.59 -0.34 -8.20
C LEU A 23 15.02 -0.82 -8.52
N PHE A 24 15.55 -1.80 -7.79
CA PHE A 24 16.97 -2.20 -7.93
C PHE A 24 17.35 -2.90 -9.22
N LEU A 25 16.39 -3.26 -10.07
CA LEU A 25 16.63 -4.26 -11.12
C LEU A 25 16.43 -3.77 -12.55
N ARG A 26 16.44 -2.45 -12.75
CA ARG A 26 15.91 -1.88 -13.99
C ARG A 26 16.87 -2.00 -15.18
N VAL A 27 18.18 -1.87 -15.01
CA VAL A 27 19.11 -1.72 -16.16
C VAL A 27 19.35 -3.03 -16.91
N TYR A 28 19.64 -4.13 -16.21
CA TYR A 28 20.01 -5.39 -16.86
C TYR A 28 18.80 -6.08 -17.52
N ILE A 29 17.63 -5.97 -16.90
CA ILE A 29 16.41 -6.62 -17.35
C ILE A 29 15.71 -5.83 -18.46
N SER A 30 15.82 -4.50 -18.50
CA SER A 30 15.14 -3.65 -19.51
C SER A 30 15.40 -4.12 -20.95
N LYS A 31 16.66 -4.42 -21.30
CA LYS A 31 17.01 -4.87 -22.66
C LYS A 31 16.36 -6.21 -23.03
N ARG A 32 16.31 -7.15 -22.08
CA ARG A 32 15.65 -8.45 -22.30
C ARG A 32 14.15 -8.27 -22.48
N MET A 33 13.54 -7.32 -21.78
CA MET A 33 12.11 -7.03 -21.85
C MET A 33 11.70 -6.28 -23.11
N GLU A 34 12.46 -5.26 -23.50
CA GLU A 34 12.25 -4.49 -24.72
C GLU A 34 12.25 -5.39 -25.95
N SER A 35 13.15 -6.39 -25.99
CA SER A 35 13.22 -7.36 -27.10
C SER A 35 11.94 -8.19 -27.30
N MET A 36 11.08 -8.28 -26.29
CA MET A 36 9.83 -9.05 -26.31
C MET A 36 8.58 -8.16 -26.36
N GLY A 37 8.74 -6.83 -26.35
CA GLY A 37 7.62 -5.90 -26.16
C GLY A 37 6.91 -6.08 -24.81
N ALA A 38 7.63 -6.61 -23.81
CA ALA A 38 7.11 -6.89 -22.49
C ALA A 38 7.13 -5.64 -21.60
N HIS A 39 6.10 -5.48 -20.74
CA HIS A 39 6.05 -4.40 -19.76
C HIS A 39 6.20 -4.95 -18.34
N LEU A 40 7.26 -4.58 -17.62
CA LEU A 40 7.40 -4.85 -16.18
C LEU A 40 6.80 -3.71 -15.39
N SER A 41 6.13 -4.06 -14.31
CA SER A 41 5.83 -3.09 -13.28
C SER A 41 5.79 -3.77 -11.94
N ALA A 42 5.90 -2.94 -10.92
CA ALA A 42 5.69 -3.35 -9.57
C ALA A 42 5.05 -2.21 -8.79
N TYR A 43 4.37 -2.58 -7.72
CA TYR A 43 3.88 -1.63 -6.73
C TYR A 43 3.89 -2.29 -5.36
N THR A 44 4.04 -1.47 -4.34
CA THR A 44 3.97 -1.89 -2.95
C THR A 44 2.79 -1.19 -2.27
N SER A 45 2.01 -1.97 -1.54
CA SER A 45 0.99 -1.52 -0.62
C SER A 45 1.43 -1.81 0.81
N ARG A 46 0.66 -1.39 1.82
CA ARG A 46 0.95 -1.66 3.24
C ARG A 46 0.99 -3.15 3.58
N GLU A 47 0.25 -3.96 2.82
CA GLU A 47 0.05 -5.38 3.13
C GLU A 47 0.58 -6.33 2.06
N HIS A 48 0.91 -5.83 0.86
CA HIS A 48 1.41 -6.68 -0.21
C HIS A 48 2.26 -5.91 -1.23
N THR A 49 3.21 -6.61 -1.85
CA THR A 49 3.99 -6.15 -2.98
C THR A 49 3.67 -7.00 -4.19
N ALA A 50 3.41 -6.37 -5.33
CA ALA A 50 3.13 -7.09 -6.57
C ALA A 50 4.21 -6.79 -7.60
N TYR A 51 4.80 -7.85 -8.16
CA TYR A 51 5.62 -7.80 -9.37
C TYR A 51 4.84 -8.44 -10.50
N TYR A 52 4.58 -7.71 -11.57
CA TYR A 52 3.80 -8.21 -12.69
C TYR A 52 4.40 -7.83 -14.03
N MET A 53 4.21 -8.72 -15.00
CA MET A 53 4.66 -8.52 -16.37
C MET A 53 3.48 -8.71 -17.33
N LYS A 54 3.38 -7.84 -18.32
CA LYS A 54 2.47 -8.01 -19.46
C LYS A 54 3.28 -8.44 -20.67
N THR A 55 2.98 -9.60 -21.23
CA THR A 55 3.68 -10.20 -22.37
C THR A 55 2.69 -10.86 -23.33
N LEU A 56 3.19 -11.23 -24.52
CA LEU A 56 2.47 -12.11 -25.42
C LEU A 56 2.49 -13.54 -24.87
N ALA A 57 1.44 -14.33 -25.14
CA ALA A 57 1.31 -15.70 -24.63
C ALA A 57 2.50 -16.60 -25.00
N LYS A 58 3.09 -16.42 -26.19
CA LYS A 58 4.27 -17.15 -26.66
C LYS A 58 5.52 -16.92 -25.82
N ASP A 59 5.60 -15.79 -25.10
CA ASP A 59 6.77 -15.39 -24.31
C ASP A 59 6.58 -15.72 -22.82
N LEU A 60 5.54 -16.51 -22.47
CA LEU A 60 5.26 -16.93 -21.10
C LEU A 60 6.47 -17.59 -20.40
N PRO A 61 7.20 -18.55 -21.00
CA PRO A 61 8.35 -19.16 -20.34
C PRO A 61 9.38 -18.14 -19.87
N LYS A 62 9.70 -17.19 -20.76
CA LYS A 62 10.69 -16.14 -20.50
C LYS A 62 10.18 -15.09 -19.52
N ALA A 63 8.87 -14.81 -19.51
CA ALA A 63 8.25 -13.93 -18.51
C ALA A 63 8.35 -14.51 -17.09
N VAL A 64 8.07 -15.81 -16.94
CA VAL A 64 8.17 -16.52 -15.65
C VAL A 64 9.63 -16.59 -15.18
N GLU A 65 10.57 -16.90 -16.09
CA GLU A 65 12.01 -16.87 -15.81
C GLU A 65 12.47 -15.51 -15.27
N LEU A 66 12.11 -14.42 -15.97
CA LEU A 66 12.52 -13.07 -15.57
C LEU A 66 11.88 -12.66 -14.23
N LEU A 67 10.60 -12.98 -13.99
CA LEU A 67 9.98 -12.70 -12.71
C LEU A 67 10.63 -13.49 -11.57
N ALA A 68 11.04 -14.73 -11.82
CA ALA A 68 11.74 -15.54 -10.84
C ALA A 68 13.14 -14.99 -10.53
N GLU A 69 13.87 -14.52 -11.56
CA GLU A 69 15.17 -13.84 -11.42
C GLU A 69 15.01 -12.55 -10.59
N VAL A 70 13.96 -11.77 -10.85
CA VAL A 70 13.68 -10.52 -10.11
C VAL A 70 13.54 -10.75 -8.61
N VAL A 71 12.84 -11.82 -8.25
CA VAL A 71 12.42 -12.05 -6.88
C VAL A 71 13.49 -12.78 -6.07
N GLN A 72 14.25 -13.68 -6.70
CA GLN A 72 15.24 -14.52 -6.02
C GLN A 72 16.68 -13.99 -6.14
N SER A 73 17.04 -13.38 -7.26
CA SER A 73 18.43 -13.11 -7.64
C SER A 73 18.65 -11.64 -7.96
N SER A 74 18.12 -10.76 -7.10
CA SER A 74 18.40 -9.33 -7.22
C SER A 74 19.88 -9.06 -6.92
N SER A 75 20.64 -8.54 -7.89
CA SER A 75 22.01 -8.09 -7.66
C SER A 75 21.98 -6.83 -6.79
N LEU A 76 22.11 -7.02 -5.47
CA LEU A 76 22.19 -5.91 -4.52
C LEU A 76 23.64 -5.39 -4.45
N SER A 77 24.13 -4.77 -5.52
CA SER A 77 25.43 -4.10 -5.49
C SER A 77 25.30 -2.75 -4.78
N GLU A 78 26.34 -2.31 -4.06
CA GLU A 78 26.32 -1.02 -3.37
C GLU A 78 26.13 0.15 -4.35
N ALA A 79 26.69 0.04 -5.56
CA ALA A 79 26.53 1.04 -6.62
C ALA A 79 25.08 1.15 -7.10
N ASP A 80 24.37 0.02 -7.25
CA ASP A 80 22.95 0.01 -7.61
C ASP A 80 22.10 0.59 -6.47
N ILE A 81 22.46 0.27 -5.21
CA ILE A 81 21.86 0.83 -3.98
C ILE A 81 21.90 2.35 -3.97
N GLU A 82 23.08 2.93 -4.20
CA GLU A 82 23.24 4.38 -4.25
C GLU A 82 22.46 5.02 -5.40
N LEU A 83 22.44 4.36 -6.57
CA LEU A 83 21.73 4.89 -7.73
C LEU A 83 20.22 4.97 -7.47
N GLN A 84 19.60 3.93 -6.92
CA GLN A 84 18.16 3.97 -6.63
C GLN A 84 17.81 4.86 -5.45
N ARG A 85 18.71 5.07 -4.49
CA ARG A 85 18.46 6.01 -3.39
C ARG A 85 18.06 7.39 -3.90
N SER A 86 18.74 7.87 -4.95
CA SER A 86 18.41 9.15 -5.58
C SER A 86 17.01 9.17 -6.21
N VAL A 87 16.57 8.04 -6.78
CA VAL A 87 15.24 7.90 -7.39
C VAL A 87 14.15 7.89 -6.33
N VAL A 88 14.34 7.12 -5.26
CA VAL A 88 13.37 7.04 -4.16
C VAL A 88 13.23 8.36 -3.42
N LEU A 89 14.33 9.10 -3.22
CA LEU A 89 14.26 10.45 -2.65
C LEU A 89 13.46 11.41 -3.53
N ARG A 90 13.54 11.26 -4.85
CA ARG A 90 12.72 12.05 -5.78
C ARG A 90 11.26 11.63 -5.76
N GLU A 91 10.97 10.33 -5.72
CA GLU A 91 9.59 9.83 -5.61
C GLU A 91 8.94 10.29 -4.29
N LEU A 92 9.70 10.33 -3.19
CA LEU A 92 9.27 10.95 -1.94
C LEU A 92 8.88 12.42 -2.11
N GLU A 93 9.68 13.21 -2.83
CA GLU A 93 9.36 14.61 -3.14
C GLU A 93 8.10 14.72 -4.02
N GLU A 94 7.93 13.82 -4.99
CA GLU A 94 6.75 13.77 -5.86
C GLU A 94 5.48 13.44 -5.08
N VAL A 95 5.53 12.46 -4.17
CA VAL A 95 4.39 12.11 -3.28
C VAL A 95 4.07 13.25 -2.32
N GLN A 96 5.07 13.94 -1.79
CA GLN A 96 4.86 15.14 -0.95
C GLN A 96 4.18 16.28 -1.72
N GLY A 97 4.33 16.33 -3.05
CA GLY A 97 3.60 17.26 -3.91
C GLY A 97 2.09 16.97 -4.01
N SER A 98 1.66 15.75 -3.72
CA SER A 98 0.25 15.34 -3.72
C SER A 98 -0.34 15.44 -2.32
N LEU A 99 -0.98 16.57 -2.03
CA LEU A 99 -1.60 16.82 -0.72
C LEU A 99 -2.72 15.83 -0.38
N GLN A 100 -3.36 15.23 -1.38
CA GLN A 100 -4.33 14.16 -1.17
C GLN A 100 -3.67 12.92 -0.59
N ASP A 101 -2.54 12.50 -1.17
CA ASP A 101 -1.82 11.32 -0.71
C ASP A 101 -1.20 11.55 0.67
N VAL A 102 -0.62 12.74 0.89
CA VAL A 102 -0.13 13.17 2.22
C VAL A 102 -1.26 13.11 3.25
N CYS A 103 -2.44 13.65 2.92
CA CYS A 103 -3.59 13.65 3.82
C CYS A 103 -4.05 12.22 4.18
N LEU A 104 -4.05 11.30 3.21
CA LEU A 104 -4.43 9.89 3.43
C LEU A 104 -3.37 9.07 4.17
N ASP A 105 -2.08 9.37 3.96
CA ASP A 105 -0.98 8.71 4.66
C ASP A 105 -0.98 9.12 6.14
N VAL A 106 -1.12 10.42 6.39
CA VAL A 106 -1.27 11.01 7.73
C VAL A 106 -2.55 10.50 8.43
N LEU A 107 -3.64 10.28 7.67
CA LEU A 107 -4.86 9.66 8.20
C LEU A 107 -4.60 8.24 8.69
N HIS A 108 -3.88 7.41 7.93
CA HIS A 108 -3.53 6.05 8.34
C HIS A 108 -2.65 6.04 9.59
N ALA A 109 -1.62 6.89 9.62
CA ALA A 109 -0.75 7.04 10.79
C ALA A 109 -1.52 7.43 12.06
N THR A 110 -2.54 8.28 11.88
CA THR A 110 -3.41 8.75 12.96
C THR A 110 -4.46 7.71 13.37
N ALA A 111 -5.04 7.01 12.40
CA ALA A 111 -6.05 5.97 12.63
C ALA A 111 -5.48 4.70 13.26
N PHE A 112 -4.22 4.35 12.98
CA PHE A 112 -3.60 3.09 13.39
C PHE A 112 -2.36 3.32 14.26
N GLN A 113 -2.43 4.33 15.14
CA GLN A 113 -1.34 4.75 16.02
C GLN A 113 -0.75 3.57 16.81
N GLY A 114 0.58 3.47 16.77
CA GLY A 114 1.32 2.41 17.48
C GLY A 114 1.13 1.02 16.90
N THR A 115 0.58 0.90 15.69
CA THR A 115 0.45 -0.38 14.98
C THR A 115 1.11 -0.32 13.60
N PRO A 116 1.55 -1.46 13.04
CA PRO A 116 2.26 -1.48 11.76
C PRO A 116 1.48 -0.88 10.59
N LEU A 117 0.15 -0.89 10.63
CA LEU A 117 -0.70 -0.31 9.59
C LEU A 117 -0.67 1.23 9.56
N GLY A 118 -0.20 1.86 10.65
CA GLY A 118 0.03 3.30 10.73
C GLY A 118 1.31 3.74 10.02
N HIS A 119 2.18 2.82 9.62
CA HIS A 119 3.40 3.17 8.91
C HIS A 119 3.10 3.62 7.47
N SER A 120 3.87 4.59 6.99
CA SER A 120 3.84 5.00 5.59
C SER A 120 4.38 3.88 4.71
N VAL A 121 3.92 3.83 3.46
CA VAL A 121 4.44 2.86 2.48
C VAL A 121 5.89 3.18 2.13
N ILE A 122 6.24 4.46 1.99
CA ILE A 122 7.60 4.86 1.57
C ILE A 122 8.50 5.14 2.78
N GLY A 123 7.91 5.57 3.89
CA GLY A 123 8.65 5.90 5.12
C GLY A 123 9.32 7.28 5.07
N PRO A 124 10.02 7.67 6.15
CA PRO A 124 10.68 8.97 6.24
C PRO A 124 11.94 9.00 5.37
N SER A 125 12.25 10.18 4.84
CA SER A 125 13.44 10.40 4.00
C SER A 125 14.76 10.12 4.74
N ALA A 126 14.77 10.17 6.08
CA ALA A 126 15.92 9.78 6.89
C ALA A 126 16.28 8.30 6.69
N ASN A 127 15.29 7.40 6.69
CA ASN A 127 15.51 5.96 6.51
C ASN A 127 16.03 5.66 5.11
N ALA A 128 15.49 6.32 4.08
CA ALA A 128 15.98 6.20 2.71
C ALA A 128 17.47 6.54 2.57
N ARG A 129 17.98 7.47 3.41
CA ARG A 129 19.39 7.89 3.41
C ARG A 129 20.32 6.91 4.13
N THR A 130 19.84 6.23 5.16
CA THR A 130 20.66 5.33 6.00
C THR A 130 20.55 3.86 5.62
N LEU A 131 19.60 3.49 4.76
CA LEU A 131 19.38 2.11 4.33
C LEU A 131 20.64 1.48 3.74
N THR A 132 21.00 0.30 4.26
CA THR A 132 22.16 -0.47 3.85
C THR A 132 21.77 -1.72 3.07
N ARG A 133 22.78 -2.34 2.42
CA ARG A 133 22.61 -3.63 1.73
C ARG A 133 22.15 -4.74 2.67
N ASN A 134 22.64 -4.77 3.90
CA ASN A 134 22.34 -5.83 4.85
C ASN A 134 20.87 -5.79 5.25
N ASP A 135 20.31 -4.60 5.44
CA ASP A 135 18.89 -4.39 5.77
C ASP A 135 17.98 -4.97 4.66
N LEU A 136 18.36 -4.75 3.39
CA LEU A 136 17.63 -5.30 2.23
C LEU A 136 17.72 -6.83 2.17
N VAL A 137 18.91 -7.39 2.43
CA VAL A 137 19.11 -8.84 2.44
C VAL A 137 18.29 -9.48 3.56
N GLU A 138 18.30 -8.90 4.76
CA GLU A 138 17.51 -9.37 5.89
C GLU A 138 16.01 -9.29 5.62
N TYR A 139 15.55 -8.21 5.00
CA TYR A 139 14.14 -8.06 4.60
C TYR A 139 13.71 -9.14 3.59
N ILE A 140 14.50 -9.38 2.53
CA ILE A 140 14.22 -10.43 1.54
C ILE A 140 14.24 -11.80 2.22
N ASN A 141 15.24 -12.07 3.06
CA ASN A 141 15.38 -13.35 3.75
C ASN A 141 14.30 -13.63 4.78
N SER A 142 13.56 -12.64 5.26
CA SER A 142 12.46 -12.81 6.22
C SER A 142 11.08 -12.77 5.55
N HIS A 143 10.91 -11.99 4.48
CA HIS A 143 9.60 -11.75 3.87
C HIS A 143 9.36 -12.51 2.57
N TYR A 144 10.39 -12.75 1.74
CA TYR A 144 10.25 -13.37 0.42
C TYR A 144 10.38 -14.89 0.53
N LYS A 145 9.36 -15.52 1.13
CA LYS A 145 9.30 -16.97 1.40
C LYS A 145 8.17 -17.62 0.66
N ALA A 146 8.37 -18.85 0.20
CA ALA A 146 7.42 -19.56 -0.66
C ALA A 146 5.97 -19.58 -0.13
N PRO A 147 5.69 -19.77 1.18
CA PRO A 147 4.32 -19.73 1.72
C PRO A 147 3.62 -18.37 1.59
N ARG A 148 4.36 -17.28 1.38
CA ARG A 148 3.84 -15.90 1.27
C ARG A 148 3.81 -15.38 -0.17
N MET A 149 4.10 -16.23 -1.15
CA MET A 149 4.14 -15.86 -2.56
C MET A 149 3.01 -16.54 -3.33
N VAL A 150 2.34 -15.76 -4.17
CA VAL A 150 1.36 -16.29 -5.14
C VAL A 150 1.78 -15.90 -6.54
N LEU A 151 2.01 -16.89 -7.41
CA LEU A 151 2.13 -16.69 -8.84
C LEU A 151 0.74 -16.79 -9.49
N ALA A 152 0.32 -15.72 -10.17
CA ALA A 152 -0.95 -15.64 -10.84
C ALA A 152 -0.74 -15.17 -12.29
N THR A 153 -1.53 -15.74 -13.20
CA THR A 153 -1.55 -15.38 -14.62
C THR A 153 -2.99 -15.27 -15.11
N ALA A 154 -3.24 -14.36 -16.06
CA ALA A 154 -4.53 -14.24 -16.73
C ALA A 154 -4.30 -14.10 -18.24
N GLY A 155 -5.08 -14.82 -19.05
CA GLY A 155 -4.98 -14.82 -20.51
C GLY A 155 -4.85 -16.21 -21.13
N GLY A 156 -4.27 -16.30 -22.33
CA GLY A 156 -4.07 -17.55 -23.06
C GLY A 156 -2.92 -18.41 -22.52
N VAL A 157 -3.05 -18.86 -21.26
CA VAL A 157 -2.03 -19.62 -20.54
C VAL A 157 -2.59 -20.99 -20.17
N ASN A 158 -1.82 -22.05 -20.41
CA ASN A 158 -2.14 -23.39 -19.92
C ASN A 158 -1.65 -23.53 -18.47
N HIS A 159 -2.50 -24.04 -17.57
CA HIS A 159 -2.16 -24.19 -16.16
C HIS A 159 -1.01 -25.18 -15.92
N ASP A 160 -0.98 -26.31 -16.62
CA ASP A 160 0.05 -27.34 -16.44
C ASP A 160 1.42 -26.83 -16.91
N GLU A 161 1.45 -26.06 -18.01
CA GLU A 161 2.64 -25.36 -18.48
C GLU A 161 3.15 -24.37 -17.43
N LEU A 162 2.26 -23.54 -16.88
CA LEU A 162 2.62 -22.57 -15.84
C LEU A 162 3.16 -23.26 -14.59
N VAL A 163 2.54 -24.35 -14.14
CA VAL A 163 3.01 -25.12 -12.98
C VAL A 163 4.38 -25.74 -13.26
N GLY A 164 4.63 -26.21 -14.48
CA GLY A 164 5.93 -26.70 -14.92
C GLY A 164 7.01 -25.61 -14.83
N LEU A 165 6.73 -24.43 -15.40
CA LEU A 165 7.62 -23.26 -15.35
C LEU A 165 7.84 -22.78 -13.91
N ALA A 166 6.80 -22.77 -13.09
CA ALA A 166 6.90 -22.37 -11.69
C ALA A 166 7.80 -23.31 -10.90
N LYS A 167 7.65 -24.62 -11.08
CA LYS A 167 8.53 -25.63 -10.47
C LYS A 167 9.98 -25.49 -10.92
N GLN A 168 10.21 -25.12 -12.18
CA GLN A 168 11.55 -24.94 -12.72
C GLN A 168 12.24 -23.67 -12.19
N HIS A 169 11.53 -22.55 -12.14
CA HIS A 169 12.15 -21.25 -11.88
C HIS A 169 12.03 -20.76 -10.43
N PHE A 170 11.00 -21.18 -9.68
CA PHE A 170 10.79 -20.79 -8.27
C PHE A 170 11.25 -21.85 -7.26
N SER A 171 11.95 -22.90 -7.69
CA SER A 171 12.46 -23.94 -6.78
C SER A 171 13.53 -23.43 -5.80
N GLY A 172 14.16 -22.28 -6.06
CA GLY A 172 15.16 -21.68 -5.19
C GLY A 172 14.58 -20.88 -4.01
N VAL A 173 13.27 -20.64 -3.99
CA VAL A 173 12.63 -19.89 -2.90
C VAL A 173 12.57 -20.76 -1.65
N SER A 174 13.19 -20.28 -0.57
CA SER A 174 13.19 -20.99 0.71
C SER A 174 11.79 -21.03 1.36
N PHE A 175 11.45 -22.18 1.92
CA PHE A 175 10.31 -22.37 2.83
C PHE A 175 10.68 -22.15 4.30
N GLU A 176 11.98 -22.19 4.60
CA GLU A 176 12.50 -22.17 5.96
C GLU A 176 12.71 -20.74 6.43
N TYR A 177 12.24 -20.48 7.65
CA TYR A 177 12.57 -19.29 8.41
C TYR A 177 13.74 -19.63 9.34
N GLU A 178 14.73 -18.74 9.43
CA GLU A 178 15.81 -18.92 10.39
C GLU A 178 15.29 -18.60 11.80
N GLY A 179 15.32 -19.58 12.72
CA GLY A 179 14.84 -19.40 14.09
C GLY A 179 13.35 -19.03 14.17
N ASP A 180 13.02 -18.05 15.03
CA ASP A 180 11.66 -17.55 15.25
C ASP A 180 11.31 -16.38 14.31
N ALA A 181 12.00 -16.25 13.17
CA ALA A 181 11.84 -15.14 12.23
C ALA A 181 10.54 -15.16 11.41
N VAL A 182 9.56 -16.00 11.77
CA VAL A 182 8.24 -15.99 11.14
C VAL A 182 7.54 -14.69 11.54
N PRO A 183 7.20 -13.80 10.60
CA PRO A 183 6.52 -12.56 10.96
C PRO A 183 5.12 -12.90 11.47
N VAL A 184 4.92 -12.72 12.77
CA VAL A 184 3.60 -12.79 13.40
C VAL A 184 2.76 -11.63 12.87
N LEU A 185 1.43 -11.75 12.87
CA LEU A 185 0.53 -10.63 12.56
C LEU A 185 -0.08 -10.10 13.85
N SER A 186 0.23 -8.86 14.18
CA SER A 186 -0.28 -8.16 15.35
C SER A 186 -1.62 -7.58 14.96
N PRO A 187 -2.61 -7.69 15.85
CA PRO A 187 -3.87 -7.02 15.64
C PRO A 187 -3.61 -5.51 15.53
N CYS A 188 -4.05 -4.94 14.42
CA CYS A 188 -4.07 -3.49 14.26
C CYS A 188 -5.36 -2.97 14.91
N ARG A 189 -5.26 -1.83 15.60
CA ARG A 189 -6.38 -1.21 16.30
C ARG A 189 -6.67 0.13 15.66
N PHE A 190 -7.93 0.35 15.29
CA PHE A 190 -8.39 1.66 14.89
C PHE A 190 -8.55 2.56 16.13
N THR A 191 -7.88 3.71 16.13
CA THR A 191 -7.98 4.76 17.13
C THR A 191 -8.67 5.96 16.52
N GLY A 192 -9.78 6.37 17.13
CA GLY A 192 -10.38 7.66 16.79
C GLY A 192 -9.55 8.80 17.36
N SER A 193 -8.92 9.58 16.49
CA SER A 193 -7.93 10.60 16.83
C SER A 193 -7.91 11.67 15.73
N GLU A 194 -7.15 12.75 15.94
CA GLU A 194 -6.96 13.77 14.92
C GLU A 194 -5.51 14.22 14.80
N ILE A 195 -5.16 14.70 13.61
CA ILE A 195 -3.93 15.44 13.36
C ILE A 195 -4.21 16.61 12.41
N ARG A 196 -3.55 17.73 12.69
CA ARG A 196 -3.79 19.02 12.05
C ARG A 196 -2.46 19.67 11.68
N MET A 197 -2.19 19.77 10.40
CA MET A 197 -1.01 20.41 9.83
C MET A 197 -1.44 21.74 9.21
N ARG A 198 -1.52 22.78 10.06
CA ARG A 198 -1.94 24.10 9.62
C ARG A 198 -0.85 24.76 8.79
N ASP A 199 -1.20 25.15 7.58
CA ASP A 199 -0.39 25.99 6.70
C ASP A 199 -1.29 27.00 5.97
N ASP A 200 -1.27 28.24 6.45
CA ASP A 200 -2.10 29.33 5.92
C ASP A 200 -1.56 29.87 4.58
N ALA A 201 -0.35 29.46 4.15
CA ALA A 201 0.19 29.82 2.85
C ALA A 201 -0.39 28.97 1.71
N MET A 202 -0.99 27.82 2.03
CA MET A 202 -1.62 26.94 1.05
C MET A 202 -2.98 27.50 0.59
N PRO A 203 -3.35 27.32 -0.69
CA PRO A 203 -4.58 27.91 -1.23
C PRO A 203 -5.86 27.17 -0.76
N LEU A 204 -5.77 25.89 -0.40
CA LEU A 204 -6.90 25.03 -0.09
C LEU A 204 -6.58 24.11 1.09
N ALA A 205 -7.60 23.83 1.90
CA ALA A 205 -7.52 22.82 2.96
C ALA A 205 -7.85 21.42 2.39
N HIS A 206 -7.01 20.44 2.72
CA HIS A 206 -7.19 19.03 2.42
C HIS A 206 -7.53 18.30 3.70
N ILE A 207 -8.72 17.71 3.76
CA ILE A 207 -9.25 17.08 4.97
C ILE A 207 -9.72 15.68 4.62
N ALA A 208 -9.28 14.69 5.39
CA ALA A 208 -9.77 13.33 5.31
C ALA A 208 -10.35 12.89 6.65
N ILE A 209 -11.49 12.23 6.59
CA ILE A 209 -12.20 11.70 7.76
C ILE A 209 -12.50 10.24 7.45
N ALA A 210 -12.10 9.34 8.34
CA ALA A 210 -12.38 7.92 8.21
C ALA A 210 -12.97 7.35 9.51
N VAL A 211 -13.69 6.25 9.37
CA VAL A 211 -14.13 5.40 10.46
C VAL A 211 -13.63 3.99 10.20
N GLU A 212 -13.59 3.15 11.24
CA GLU A 212 -13.19 1.76 11.09
C GLU A 212 -14.11 1.01 10.11
N GLY A 213 -13.49 0.44 9.07
CA GLY A 213 -14.13 -0.35 8.03
C GLY A 213 -14.22 -1.84 8.36
N ALA A 214 -14.81 -2.61 7.46
CA ALA A 214 -14.86 -4.07 7.55
C ALA A 214 -13.57 -4.68 6.97
N GLY A 215 -13.02 -5.71 7.62
CA GLY A 215 -11.90 -6.48 7.08
C GLY A 215 -12.29 -7.28 5.83
N VAL A 216 -11.30 -7.67 5.01
CA VAL A 216 -11.51 -8.37 3.73
C VAL A 216 -12.30 -9.68 3.87
N ALA A 217 -12.13 -10.39 4.99
CA ALA A 217 -12.85 -11.64 5.26
C ALA A 217 -14.24 -11.43 5.89
N SER A 218 -14.62 -10.20 6.24
CA SER A 218 -15.91 -9.90 6.87
C SER A 218 -17.05 -9.98 5.85
N PRO A 219 -18.21 -10.57 6.19
CA PRO A 219 -19.39 -10.52 5.32
C PRO A 219 -19.85 -9.08 5.02
N ASP A 220 -19.47 -8.11 5.85
CA ASP A 220 -19.80 -6.69 5.69
C ASP A 220 -18.94 -5.98 4.63
N ILE A 221 -17.92 -6.63 4.06
CA ILE A 221 -17.09 -6.02 3.01
C ILE A 221 -17.90 -5.68 1.76
N VAL A 222 -18.80 -6.58 1.32
CA VAL A 222 -19.64 -6.35 0.13
C VAL A 222 -20.65 -5.23 0.38
N PRO A 223 -21.41 -5.22 1.50
CA PRO A 223 -22.22 -4.06 1.86
C PRO A 223 -21.46 -2.75 1.96
N LEU A 224 -20.21 -2.76 2.45
CA LEU A 224 -19.36 -1.57 2.53
C LEU A 224 -18.91 -1.08 1.15
N MET A 225 -18.59 -2.00 0.22
CA MET A 225 -18.27 -1.65 -1.17
C MET A 225 -19.48 -1.01 -1.88
N VAL A 226 -20.69 -1.55 -1.66
CA VAL A 226 -21.92 -0.97 -2.19
C VAL A 226 -22.18 0.40 -1.58
N ALA A 227 -21.99 0.56 -0.27
CA ALA A 227 -22.08 1.85 0.41
C ALA A 227 -21.11 2.88 -0.18
N ASN A 228 -19.86 2.50 -0.46
CA ASN A 228 -18.88 3.36 -1.11
C ASN A 228 -19.32 3.77 -2.53
N SER A 229 -19.86 2.84 -3.33
CA SER A 229 -20.40 3.17 -4.66
C SER A 229 -21.61 4.10 -4.61
N ILE A 230 -22.43 4.00 -3.55
CA ILE A 230 -23.58 4.88 -3.34
C ILE A 230 -23.14 6.28 -2.94
N ILE A 231 -22.21 6.43 -2.00
CA ILE A 231 -21.69 7.74 -1.60
C ILE A 231 -20.98 8.37 -2.79
N GLY A 232 -20.18 7.57 -3.50
CA GLY A 232 -19.48 7.94 -4.71
C GLY A 232 -18.42 9.01 -4.48
N SER A 233 -17.93 9.57 -5.58
CA SER A 233 -17.09 10.76 -5.59
C SER A 233 -17.87 11.92 -6.16
N TYR A 234 -17.70 13.10 -5.57
CA TYR A 234 -18.20 14.34 -6.15
C TYR A 234 -17.02 15.17 -6.65
N ASP A 235 -17.08 15.56 -7.91
CA ASP A 235 -16.16 16.51 -8.53
C ASP A 235 -17.01 17.53 -9.29
N ILE A 236 -16.78 18.82 -9.04
CA ILE A 236 -17.53 19.92 -9.67
C ILE A 236 -17.35 19.95 -11.19
N THR A 237 -16.27 19.37 -11.71
CA THR A 237 -16.02 19.20 -13.14
C THR A 237 -16.81 18.02 -13.74
N PHE A 238 -17.36 17.16 -12.88
CA PHE A 238 -18.06 15.93 -13.27
C PHE A 238 -19.57 16.11 -13.11
N GLY A 239 -20.29 16.34 -14.21
CA GLY A 239 -21.75 16.55 -14.22
C GLY A 239 -22.61 15.30 -13.94
N GLY A 240 -22.03 14.23 -13.42
CA GLY A 240 -22.67 12.92 -13.26
C GLY A 240 -23.08 12.62 -11.83
N GLY A 241 -24.36 12.83 -11.49
CA GLY A 241 -24.89 12.53 -10.14
C GLY A 241 -26.40 12.31 -10.11
N LYS A 242 -26.98 11.67 -11.14
CA LYS A 242 -28.46 11.52 -11.25
C LYS A 242 -29.04 10.35 -10.46
N ALA A 243 -28.23 9.40 -10.00
CA ALA A 243 -28.72 8.16 -9.36
C ALA A 243 -28.63 8.16 -7.82
N VAL A 244 -27.79 9.02 -7.24
CA VAL A 244 -27.56 9.07 -5.78
C VAL A 244 -28.43 10.17 -5.19
N THR A 245 -29.42 9.80 -4.37
CA THR A 245 -30.23 10.79 -3.67
C THR A 245 -29.66 11.08 -2.28
N PRO A 246 -29.83 12.30 -1.74
CA PRO A 246 -29.40 12.64 -0.38
C PRO A 246 -29.94 11.70 0.71
N LYS A 247 -31.10 11.08 0.47
CA LYS A 247 -31.69 10.09 1.38
C LYS A 247 -30.84 8.83 1.48
N ILE A 248 -30.40 8.29 0.35
CA ILE A 248 -29.59 7.05 0.33
C ILE A 248 -28.24 7.32 0.99
N VAL A 249 -27.61 8.47 0.73
CA VAL A 249 -26.37 8.88 1.41
C VAL A 249 -26.58 8.94 2.92
N ARG A 250 -27.68 9.54 3.39
CA ARG A 250 -28.02 9.61 4.82
C ARG A 250 -28.19 8.22 5.44
N ASP A 251 -28.93 7.33 4.79
CA ASP A 251 -29.19 5.97 5.30
C ASP A 251 -27.88 5.17 5.42
N VAL A 252 -26.98 5.30 4.43
CA VAL A 252 -25.65 4.67 4.44
C VAL A 252 -24.77 5.24 5.55
N CYS A 253 -24.67 6.56 5.66
CA CYS A 253 -23.88 7.21 6.72
C CYS A 253 -24.40 6.83 8.12
N SER A 254 -25.72 6.76 8.29
CA SER A 254 -26.36 6.37 9.56
C SER A 254 -26.05 4.92 9.95
N LYS A 255 -25.83 4.04 8.98
CA LYS A 255 -25.53 2.63 9.23
C LYS A 255 -24.05 2.35 9.48
N TYR A 256 -23.16 2.95 8.69
CA TYR A 256 -21.73 2.55 8.68
C TYR A 256 -20.78 3.56 9.32
N ILE A 257 -21.18 4.84 9.41
CA ILE A 257 -20.32 5.95 9.86
C ILE A 257 -20.76 6.49 11.22
N TYR A 258 -22.06 6.52 11.48
CA TYR A 258 -22.64 7.08 12.70
C TYR A 258 -22.20 6.36 13.99
N ASP A 259 -22.09 7.11 15.08
CA ASP A 259 -21.65 6.65 16.42
C ASP A 259 -20.28 5.92 16.46
N LYS A 260 -19.46 6.09 15.41
CA LYS A 260 -18.07 5.63 15.41
C LYS A 260 -17.14 6.77 15.80
N CYS A 261 -16.02 6.43 16.43
CA CYS A 261 -14.96 7.39 16.69
C CYS A 261 -14.19 7.60 15.38
N PRO A 262 -14.27 8.78 14.72
CA PRO A 262 -13.55 8.97 13.46
C PRO A 262 -12.06 9.18 13.73
N ALA A 263 -11.24 8.88 12.72
CA ALA A 263 -9.91 9.44 12.57
C ALA A 263 -9.98 10.63 11.60
N VAL A 264 -9.25 11.70 11.89
CA VAL A 264 -9.27 12.94 11.09
C VAL A 264 -7.85 13.39 10.78
N SER A 265 -7.57 13.68 9.52
CA SER A 265 -6.35 14.38 9.10
C SER A 265 -6.73 15.65 8.34
N ALA A 266 -6.00 16.73 8.60
CA ALA A 266 -6.22 18.01 7.94
C ALA A 266 -4.90 18.71 7.64
N VAL A 267 -4.72 19.19 6.41
CA VAL A 267 -3.52 19.88 5.92
C VAL A 267 -3.92 21.18 5.19
N GLY A 268 -3.29 22.31 5.50
CA GLY A 268 -3.55 23.62 4.85
C GLY A 268 -4.24 24.65 5.76
N PRO A 269 -5.00 25.63 5.22
CA PRO A 269 -5.71 26.66 5.99
C PRO A 269 -6.94 26.06 6.68
N ILE A 270 -6.76 25.56 7.89
CA ILE A 270 -7.74 24.74 8.62
C ILE A 270 -8.43 25.48 9.78
N GLU A 271 -8.40 26.81 9.80
CA GLU A 271 -8.99 27.64 10.86
C GLU A 271 -10.51 27.48 10.99
N GLN A 272 -11.19 27.08 9.90
CA GLN A 272 -12.64 26.84 9.89
C GLN A 272 -13.02 25.39 10.21
N VAL A 273 -12.04 24.49 10.37
CA VAL A 273 -12.31 23.07 10.63
C VAL A 273 -12.72 22.88 12.10
N PRO A 274 -13.94 22.37 12.38
CA PRO A 274 -14.41 22.14 13.75
C PRO A 274 -13.45 21.25 14.54
N ASP A 275 -13.31 21.46 15.84
CA ASP A 275 -12.48 20.62 16.72
C ASP A 275 -13.00 19.17 16.76
N TYR A 276 -12.11 18.20 17.05
CA TYR A 276 -12.48 16.78 17.07
C TYR A 276 -13.64 16.47 17.99
N ASN A 277 -13.69 17.08 19.18
CA ASN A 277 -14.76 16.84 20.14
C ASN A 277 -16.10 17.32 19.60
N ARG A 278 -16.13 18.45 18.88
CA ARG A 278 -17.32 18.94 18.18
C ARG A 278 -17.72 18.02 17.02
N MET A 279 -16.78 17.52 16.23
CA MET A 279 -17.07 16.56 15.16
C MET A 279 -17.65 15.25 15.73
N ARG A 280 -16.98 14.67 16.72
CA ARG A 280 -17.39 13.43 17.39
C ARG A 280 -18.73 13.59 18.10
N SER A 281 -18.96 14.70 18.81
CA SER A 281 -20.24 14.95 19.46
C SER A 281 -21.36 15.13 18.43
N ALA A 282 -21.15 15.86 17.34
CA ALA A 282 -22.15 15.99 16.28
C ALA A 282 -22.57 14.64 15.69
N MET A 283 -21.64 13.67 15.60
CA MET A 283 -21.94 12.29 15.21
C MET A 283 -22.76 11.50 16.22
N TYR A 284 -22.87 11.95 17.48
CA TYR A 284 -23.71 11.34 18.52
C TYR A 284 -25.06 12.04 18.67
N TRP A 285 -25.12 13.37 18.52
CA TRP A 285 -26.31 14.17 18.84
C TRP A 285 -27.48 14.08 17.84
N LEU A 286 -27.26 13.61 16.61
CA LEU A 286 -28.30 13.53 15.56
C LEU A 286 -29.36 12.41 15.78
N ARG A 287 -29.50 11.88 16.99
CA ARG A 287 -30.43 10.80 17.35
C ARG A 287 -31.85 11.29 17.68
N PHE A 288 -32.01 12.58 17.99
CA PHE A 288 -33.26 13.16 18.50
C PHE A 288 -33.76 14.30 17.62
#